data_AF-A0A3A9BUG9-F1
#
_entry.id   AF-A0A3A9BUG9-F1
#
_cell.length_a   1.000
_cell.length_b   1.000
_cell.length_c   1.000
_cell.angle_alpha   90.00
_cell.angle_beta   90.00
_cell.angle_gamma   90.00
#
_symmetry.space_group_name_H-M   'P 1'
#
loop_
_entity.id
_entity.type
_entity.pdbx_description
1 polymer ?
#
loop_
_entity_poly.entity_id
_entity_poly.type
_entity_poly.pdbx_seq_one_letter_code
_entity_poly.pdbx_strand_id
1 'polypeptide(L)'
;MDRDQDSLQEILQEIGAWMQVNGQAIYGSRPWKIDREGNTQEPEGPFTDQKEIPYTREDIRFRARGDSIYAFLIAFPKDGQVMIRSLAVPGSQDLIEKGAKGMFFGKIWSVGILGSKEALEWKQDREGLHVCAKTVKGDLPVVIRVRG
;
A
#
# COMPACT_ATOMS: atom_id res chain seq x y z
N MET A 1 -34.86 18.72 3.69
CA MET A 1 -34.19 17.57 3.05
C MET A 1 -32.74 17.65 3.45
N ASP A 2 -32.28 16.60 4.11
CA ASP A 2 -31.14 16.62 5.01
C ASP A 2 -29.85 16.39 4.21
N ARG A 3 -29.06 17.45 3.98
CA ARG A 3 -27.83 17.40 3.17
C ARG A 3 -26.79 16.41 3.72
N ASP A 4 -26.92 16.05 4.99
CA ASP A 4 -25.99 15.17 5.70
C ASP A 4 -26.20 13.70 5.30
N GLN A 5 -27.42 13.28 4.92
CA GLN A 5 -27.71 11.88 4.54
C GLN A 5 -27.21 11.54 3.13
N ASP A 6 -27.29 12.49 2.19
CA ASP A 6 -26.79 12.32 0.81
C ASP A 6 -25.26 12.11 0.81
N SER A 7 -24.53 12.83 1.67
CA SER A 7 -23.07 12.70 1.79
C SER A 7 -22.60 11.35 2.34
N LEU A 8 -23.31 10.78 3.31
CA LEU A 8 -22.94 9.47 3.86
C LEU A 8 -23.14 8.35 2.83
N GLN A 9 -24.21 8.45 2.03
CA GLN A 9 -24.47 7.51 0.95
C GLN A 9 -23.37 7.56 -0.11
N GLU A 10 -22.91 8.75 -0.50
CA GLU A 10 -21.79 8.94 -1.43
C GLU A 10 -20.50 8.30 -0.91
N ILE A 11 -20.15 8.53 0.36
CA ILE A 11 -18.97 7.93 1.00
C ILE A 11 -19.06 6.40 0.98
N LEU A 12 -20.21 5.82 1.33
CA LEU A 12 -20.41 4.36 1.32
C LEU A 12 -20.32 3.79 -0.10
N GLN A 13 -20.81 4.51 -1.10
CA GLN A 13 -20.69 4.11 -2.50
C GLN A 13 -19.23 4.14 -2.98
N GLU A 14 -18.47 5.17 -2.59
CA GLU A 14 -17.05 5.30 -2.92
C GLU A 14 -16.23 4.16 -2.31
N ILE A 15 -16.45 3.89 -1.02
CA ILE A 15 -15.83 2.74 -0.32
C ILE A 15 -16.25 1.43 -0.99
N GLY A 16 -17.52 1.28 -1.35
CA GLY A 16 -18.04 0.10 -2.05
C GLY A 16 -17.34 -0.15 -3.39
N ALA A 17 -17.19 0.89 -4.21
CA ALA A 17 -16.49 0.82 -5.49
C ALA A 17 -15.01 0.47 -5.29
N TRP A 18 -14.35 1.07 -4.31
CA TRP A 18 -12.97 0.74 -3.97
C TRP A 18 -12.81 -0.70 -3.49
N MET A 19 -13.73 -1.19 -2.66
CA MET A 19 -13.74 -2.57 -2.18
C MET A 19 -13.99 -3.58 -3.31
N GLN A 20 -14.79 -3.24 -4.32
CA GLN A 20 -15.03 -4.10 -5.48
C GLN A 20 -13.74 -4.32 -6.28
N VAL A 21 -12.92 -3.28 -6.43
CA VAL A 21 -11.64 -3.34 -7.15
C VAL A 21 -10.55 -4.02 -6.32
N ASN A 22 -10.44 -3.64 -5.05
CA ASN A 22 -9.31 -4.01 -4.18
C ASN A 22 -9.60 -5.22 -3.29
N GLY A 23 -10.82 -5.74 -3.29
CA GLY A 23 -11.28 -6.79 -2.39
C GLY A 23 -10.44 -8.07 -2.44
N GLN A 24 -9.80 -8.39 -3.57
CA GLN A 24 -8.90 -9.55 -3.66
C GLN A 24 -7.66 -9.44 -2.76
N ALA A 25 -7.22 -8.22 -2.43
CA ALA A 25 -6.10 -7.93 -1.55
C ALA A 25 -6.51 -7.96 -0.05
N ILE A 26 -7.81 -7.96 0.24
CA ILE A 26 -8.37 -7.88 1.59
C ILE A 26 -9.01 -9.21 1.98
N TYR A 27 -10.01 -9.66 1.21
CA TYR A 27 -10.73 -10.89 1.48
C TYR A 27 -9.86 -12.12 1.18
N GLY A 28 -9.71 -12.98 2.18
CA GLY A 28 -8.89 -14.19 2.10
C GLY A 28 -7.38 -13.93 2.05
N SER A 29 -6.94 -12.68 2.20
CA SER A 29 -5.52 -12.36 2.38
C SER A 29 -5.13 -12.49 3.85
N ARG A 30 -3.83 -12.64 4.10
CA ARG A 30 -3.24 -12.69 5.44
C ARG A 30 -2.20 -11.58 5.58
N PRO A 31 -1.88 -11.11 6.79
CA PRO A 31 -0.71 -10.27 7.00
C PRO A 31 0.53 -10.91 6.36
N TRP A 32 1.30 -10.11 5.62
CA TRP A 32 2.59 -10.56 5.12
C TRP A 32 3.62 -10.54 6.27
N LYS A 33 4.82 -11.09 6.03
CA LYS A 33 5.88 -11.19 7.06
C LYS A 33 6.25 -9.82 7.64
N ILE A 34 6.23 -8.80 6.80
CA ILE A 34 6.27 -7.39 7.19
C ILE A 34 4.86 -6.87 6.98
N ASP A 35 4.24 -6.35 8.03
CA ASP A 35 2.85 -5.88 8.02
C ASP A 35 2.73 -4.41 7.61
N ARG A 36 3.75 -3.59 7.89
CA ARG A 36 3.77 -2.17 7.55
C ARG A 36 5.17 -1.58 7.30
N GLU A 37 5.20 -0.50 6.52
CA GLU A 37 6.27 0.49 6.44
C GLU A 37 5.74 1.86 6.91
N GLY A 38 6.67 2.78 7.18
CA GLY A 38 6.40 4.15 7.64
C GLY A 38 6.63 4.33 9.12
N ASN A 39 6.93 5.57 9.51
CA ASN A 39 7.19 5.97 10.90
C ASN A 39 6.05 6.80 11.49
N THR A 40 4.93 6.93 10.77
CA THR A 40 3.78 7.73 11.25
C THR A 40 3.21 7.08 12.49
N GLN A 41 3.25 7.82 13.59
CA GLN A 41 2.72 7.38 14.88
C GLN A 41 1.25 7.72 14.96
N GLU A 42 0.42 6.68 15.02
CA GLU A 42 -1.02 6.83 15.21
C GLU A 42 -1.26 7.18 16.68
N PRO A 43 -1.99 8.26 16.98
CA PRO A 43 -2.21 8.69 18.34
C PRO A 43 -3.07 7.68 19.11
N GLU A 44 -2.59 7.22 20.27
CA GLU A 44 -3.29 6.25 21.15
C GLU A 44 -4.11 6.96 22.24
N GLY A 45 -5.31 6.44 22.54
CA GLY A 45 -6.15 6.89 23.67
C GLY A 45 -7.57 7.31 23.27
N PRO A 46 -8.48 7.51 24.24
CA PRO A 46 -9.92 7.68 24.01
C PRO A 46 -10.37 9.02 23.36
N PHE A 47 -9.46 9.85 22.85
CA PHE A 47 -9.78 11.17 22.28
C PHE A 47 -8.92 11.51 21.04
N THR A 48 -8.42 10.51 20.34
CA THR A 48 -7.50 10.72 19.21
C THR A 48 -8.18 10.77 17.85
N ASP A 49 -9.47 10.40 17.78
CA ASP A 49 -10.30 10.39 16.56
C ASP A 49 -10.47 11.76 15.88
N GLN A 50 -10.19 12.87 16.60
CA GLN A 50 -10.30 14.23 16.07
C GLN A 50 -9.00 14.74 15.41
N LYS A 51 -7.91 13.98 15.48
CA LYS A 51 -6.61 14.38 14.92
C LYS A 51 -6.39 13.70 13.58
N GLU A 52 -6.25 14.52 12.54
CA GLU A 52 -5.80 14.04 11.24
C GLU A 52 -4.39 13.45 11.36
N ILE A 53 -4.24 12.21 10.90
CA ILE A 53 -2.96 11.50 10.91
C ILE A 53 -2.24 11.87 9.60
N PRO A 54 -1.06 12.52 9.65
CA PRO A 54 -0.37 13.00 8.45
C PRO A 54 0.38 11.85 7.78
N TYR A 55 -0.35 10.91 7.19
CA TYR A 55 0.24 9.81 6.45
C TYR A 55 1.09 10.33 5.28
N THR A 56 2.19 9.63 5.06
CA THR A 56 3.20 9.95 4.06
C THR A 56 3.24 8.87 2.99
N ARG A 57 3.98 9.13 1.91
CA ARG A 57 4.24 8.14 0.85
C ARG A 57 4.95 6.86 1.35
N GLU A 58 5.52 6.91 2.55
CA GLU A 58 6.24 5.79 3.16
C GLU A 58 5.30 4.89 3.99
N ASP A 59 4.08 5.35 4.28
CA ASP A 59 3.10 4.59 5.05
C ASP A 59 2.41 3.57 4.16
N ILE A 60 2.94 2.35 4.22
CA ILE A 60 2.46 1.22 3.43
C ILE A 60 1.97 0.14 4.39
N ARG A 61 0.85 -0.51 4.08
CA ARG A 61 0.39 -1.72 4.77
C ARG A 61 0.46 -2.91 3.82
N PHE A 62 0.81 -4.08 4.33
CA PHE A 62 1.01 -5.26 3.50
C PHE A 62 0.06 -6.39 3.83
N ARG A 63 -0.40 -7.05 2.77
CA ARG A 63 -1.14 -8.32 2.82
C ARG A 63 -0.57 -9.27 1.78
N ALA A 64 -0.73 -10.57 2.00
CA ALA A 64 -0.34 -11.59 1.04
C ALA A 64 -1.51 -12.54 0.76
N ARG A 65 -1.61 -12.99 -0.50
CA ARG A 65 -2.54 -14.04 -0.93
C ARG A 65 -1.97 -14.77 -2.14
N GLY A 66 -1.79 -16.08 -2.01
CA GLY A 66 -1.18 -16.90 -3.07
C GLY A 66 0.28 -16.49 -3.31
N ASP A 67 0.60 -16.24 -4.57
CA ASP A 67 1.90 -15.76 -5.08
C ASP A 67 2.06 -14.24 -5.05
N SER A 68 1.07 -13.53 -4.49
CA SER A 68 0.97 -12.08 -4.60
C SER A 68 1.10 -11.41 -3.23
N ILE A 69 1.94 -10.38 -3.17
CA ILE A 69 2.01 -9.40 -2.08
C ILE A 69 1.27 -8.16 -2.53
N TYR A 70 0.47 -7.60 -1.64
CA TYR A 70 -0.32 -6.39 -1.85
C TYR A 70 0.18 -5.30 -0.90
N ALA A 71 0.66 -4.21 -1.49
CA ALA A 71 1.10 -3.01 -0.80
C ALA A 71 0.02 -1.93 -0.91
N PHE A 72 -0.60 -1.59 0.22
CA PHE A 72 -1.61 -0.54 0.33
C PHE A 72 -0.90 0.75 0.71
N LEU A 73 -0.83 1.70 -0.23
CA LEU A 73 -0.30 3.03 0.01
C LEU A 73 -1.40 3.91 0.59
N ILE A 74 -1.27 4.26 1.86
CA ILE A 74 -2.29 5.06 2.55
C ILE A 74 -2.34 6.47 1.93
N ALA A 75 -1.18 7.07 1.68
CA ALA A 75 -1.04 8.32 0.96
C ALA A 75 -0.25 8.09 -0.34
N PHE A 76 -0.95 8.02 -1.47
CA PHE A 76 -0.29 7.86 -2.77
C PHE A 76 0.34 9.19 -3.22
N PRO A 77 1.63 9.23 -3.57
CA PRO A 77 2.30 10.47 -3.91
C PRO A 77 1.85 11.00 -5.27
N LYS A 78 1.70 12.33 -5.38
CA LYS A 78 1.20 13.00 -6.60
C LYS A 78 2.13 12.87 -7.80
N ASP A 79 3.42 12.66 -7.56
CA ASP A 79 4.43 12.37 -8.59
C ASP A 79 4.45 10.90 -9.01
N GLY A 80 3.64 10.05 -8.36
CA GLY A 80 3.50 8.63 -8.63
C GLY A 80 4.73 7.78 -8.32
N GLN A 81 5.72 8.33 -7.62
CA GLN A 81 6.97 7.65 -7.29
C GLN A 81 6.89 7.00 -5.91
N VAL A 82 7.05 5.70 -5.88
CA VAL A 82 6.94 4.88 -4.67
C VAL A 82 8.19 4.04 -4.50
N MET A 83 8.70 3.95 -3.28
CA MET A 83 9.76 3.01 -2.91
C MET A 83 9.24 2.10 -1.80
N ILE A 84 9.20 0.79 -2.07
CA ILE A 84 8.80 -0.24 -1.12
C ILE A 84 10.06 -0.91 -0.57
N ARG A 85 10.50 -0.50 0.62
CA ARG A 85 11.80 -0.89 1.19
C ARG A 85 11.86 -2.38 1.53
N SER A 86 10.76 -2.93 1.99
CA SER A 86 10.62 -4.35 2.38
C SER A 86 10.80 -5.33 1.23
N LEU A 87 10.76 -4.84 -0.01
CA LEU A 87 10.97 -5.61 -1.23
C LEU A 87 12.35 -5.35 -1.86
N ALA A 88 13.34 -4.90 -1.09
CA ALA A 88 14.73 -4.82 -1.55
C ALA A 88 15.29 -6.18 -2.00
N VAL A 89 16.34 -6.17 -2.83
CA VAL A 89 17.03 -7.40 -3.23
C VAL A 89 17.63 -8.14 -2.03
N PRO A 90 17.65 -9.49 -2.04
CA PRO A 90 18.33 -10.28 -1.00
C PRO A 90 19.80 -9.84 -0.80
N GLY A 91 20.22 -9.64 0.45
CA GLY A 91 21.58 -9.26 0.82
C GLY A 91 21.82 -7.75 1.11
N SER A 92 20.78 -6.91 1.17
CA SER A 92 20.91 -5.54 1.67
C SER A 92 21.08 -5.53 3.22
N GLN A 93 22.23 -4.99 3.67
CA GLN A 93 22.68 -4.99 5.07
C GLN A 93 21.77 -4.14 5.99
N ASP A 94 21.23 -3.03 5.49
CA ASP A 94 20.53 -2.02 6.30
C ASP A 94 19.17 -2.47 6.86
N LEU A 95 18.54 -3.48 6.25
CA LEU A 95 17.28 -4.05 6.74
C LEU A 95 17.50 -5.12 7.82
N ILE A 96 18.69 -5.73 7.86
CA ILE A 96 19.07 -6.73 8.87
C ILE A 96 19.24 -6.06 10.23
N GLU A 97 19.80 -4.85 10.28
CA GLU A 97 20.05 -4.10 11.51
C GLU A 97 18.77 -3.61 12.21
N LYS A 98 17.68 -3.40 11.45
CA LYS A 98 16.36 -2.99 12.01
C LYS A 98 15.44 -4.16 12.39
N GLY A 99 15.97 -5.39 12.40
CA GLY A 99 15.20 -6.57 12.82
C GLY A 99 14.18 -7.05 11.79
N ALA A 100 14.28 -6.63 10.52
CA ALA A 100 13.40 -7.09 9.44
C ALA A 100 13.73 -8.56 9.06
N LYS A 101 13.29 -9.51 9.89
CA LYS A 101 13.28 -10.97 9.63
C LYS A 101 12.28 -11.38 8.53
N GLY A 102 12.04 -10.51 7.55
CA GLY A 102 10.89 -10.58 6.64
C GLY A 102 11.24 -10.39 5.17
N MET A 103 12.48 -10.68 4.75
CA MET A 103 12.91 -10.50 3.37
C MET A 103 12.00 -11.24 2.38
N PHE A 104 11.67 -10.58 1.27
CA PHE A 104 11.19 -11.25 0.08
C PHE A 104 12.37 -11.93 -0.62
N PHE A 105 12.43 -13.27 -0.56
CA PHE A 105 13.48 -14.05 -1.21
C PHE A 105 13.10 -14.51 -2.63
N GLY A 106 11.92 -14.11 -3.13
CA GLY A 106 11.43 -14.46 -4.46
C GLY A 106 11.94 -13.52 -5.55
N LYS A 107 11.82 -13.94 -6.81
CA LYS A 107 12.10 -13.08 -7.96
C LYS A 107 10.82 -12.36 -8.34
N ILE A 108 10.80 -11.04 -8.28
CA ILE A 108 9.65 -10.26 -8.77
C ILE A 108 9.59 -10.39 -10.29
N TRP A 109 8.47 -10.92 -10.81
CA TRP A 109 8.23 -11.00 -12.26
C TRP A 109 7.12 -10.07 -12.74
N SER A 110 6.28 -9.55 -11.85
CA SER A 110 5.23 -8.61 -12.23
C SER A 110 4.87 -7.66 -11.09
N VAL A 111 4.71 -6.39 -11.44
CA VAL A 111 4.21 -5.33 -10.58
C VAL A 111 3.08 -4.61 -11.32
N GLY A 112 1.98 -4.32 -10.64
CA GLY A 112 0.82 -3.62 -11.21
C GLY A 112 -0.06 -2.98 -10.14
N ILE A 113 -0.92 -2.04 -10.51
CA ILE A 113 -1.92 -1.44 -9.62
C ILE A 113 -3.27 -2.13 -9.83
N LEU A 114 -3.95 -2.49 -8.75
CA LEU A 114 -5.32 -3.02 -8.84
C LEU A 114 -6.28 -1.96 -9.39
N GLY A 115 -7.15 -2.36 -10.31
CA GLY A 115 -8.09 -1.44 -10.98
C GLY A 115 -7.49 -0.59 -12.09
N SER A 116 -6.16 -0.62 -12.28
CA SER A 116 -5.49 0.09 -13.37
C SER A 116 -5.00 -0.88 -14.45
N LYS A 117 -5.07 -0.43 -15.71
CA LYS A 117 -4.43 -1.10 -16.86
C LYS A 117 -3.06 -0.50 -17.19
N GLU A 118 -2.60 0.47 -16.40
CA GLU A 118 -1.31 1.11 -16.59
C GLU A 118 -0.16 0.10 -16.45
N ALA A 119 0.73 0.11 -17.44
CA ALA A 119 2.00 -0.61 -17.33
C ALA A 119 2.96 0.23 -16.49
N LEU A 120 3.33 -0.28 -15.32
CA LEU A 120 4.21 0.41 -14.38
C LEU A 120 5.67 0.27 -14.81
N GLU A 121 6.41 1.36 -14.69
CA GLU A 121 7.87 1.32 -14.70
C GLU A 121 8.34 0.98 -13.29
N TRP A 122 9.14 -0.07 -13.14
CA TRP A 122 9.63 -0.49 -11.83
C TRP A 122 11.04 -1.08 -11.91
N LYS A 123 11.75 -0.98 -10.79
CA LYS A 123 13.11 -1.53 -10.61
C LYS A 123 13.27 -1.98 -9.17
N GLN A 124 13.89 -3.14 -8.96
CA GLN A 124 14.30 -3.60 -7.64
C GLN A 124 15.81 -3.38 -7.46
N ASP A 125 16.22 -2.79 -6.34
CA ASP A 125 17.62 -2.71 -5.94
C ASP A 125 17.79 -2.89 -4.43
N ARG A 126 18.94 -2.48 -3.88
CA ARG A 126 19.29 -2.70 -2.47
C ARG A 126 18.47 -1.85 -1.50
N GLU A 127 17.87 -0.75 -1.97
CA GLU A 127 17.06 0.14 -1.14
C GLU A 127 15.59 -0.30 -1.10
N GLY A 128 15.09 -0.88 -2.20
CA GLY A 128 13.72 -1.35 -2.29
C GLY A 128 13.26 -1.69 -3.70
N LEU A 129 11.95 -1.90 -3.83
CA LEU A 129 11.24 -1.90 -5.10
C LEU A 129 10.77 -0.47 -5.41
N HIS A 130 11.35 0.14 -6.42
CA HIS A 130 10.97 1.43 -6.96
C HIS A 130 9.88 1.24 -8.00
N VAL A 131 8.79 1.99 -7.90
CA VAL A 131 7.64 1.97 -8.80
C VAL A 131 7.29 3.38 -9.22
N CYS A 132 7.02 3.58 -10.50
CA CYS A 132 6.57 4.83 -11.08
C CYS A 132 5.24 4.61 -11.80
N ALA A 133 4.18 5.26 -11.31
CA ALA A 133 2.90 5.37 -11.99
C ALA A 133 2.74 6.79 -12.53
N LYS A 134 2.26 6.93 -13.76
CA LYS A 134 2.09 8.22 -14.45
C LYS A 134 0.63 8.68 -14.42
N THR A 135 -0.33 7.75 -14.40
CA THR A 135 -1.75 8.10 -14.61
C THR A 135 -2.62 7.92 -13.38
N VAL A 136 -2.21 7.06 -12.43
CA VAL A 136 -3.00 6.81 -11.22
C VAL A 136 -2.95 8.00 -10.28
N LYS A 137 -4.14 8.48 -9.90
CA LYS A 137 -4.39 9.46 -8.85
C LYS A 137 -5.64 9.04 -8.10
N GLY A 138 -5.71 9.32 -6.81
CA GLY A 138 -6.89 9.04 -6.01
C GLY A 138 -6.68 9.47 -4.57
N ASP A 139 -7.78 9.81 -3.91
CA ASP A 139 -7.81 10.16 -2.50
C ASP A 139 -7.91 8.91 -1.61
N LEU A 140 -8.39 7.80 -2.18
CA LEU A 140 -8.37 6.48 -1.54
C LEU A 140 -7.03 5.75 -1.73
N PRO A 141 -6.68 4.83 -0.81
CA PRO A 141 -5.42 4.10 -0.88
C PRO A 141 -5.23 3.36 -2.20
N VAL A 142 -4.04 3.52 -2.80
CA VAL A 142 -3.65 2.79 -4.01
C VAL A 142 -3.05 1.45 -3.63
N VAL A 143 -3.45 0.38 -4.31
CA VAL A 143 -2.96 -0.98 -4.03
C VAL A 143 -2.07 -1.47 -5.15
N ILE A 144 -0.78 -1.62 -4.84
CA ILE A 144 0.21 -2.24 -5.72
C ILE A 144 0.22 -3.75 -5.45
N ARG A 145 0.03 -4.54 -6.50
CA ARG A 145 0.22 -5.99 -6.50
C ARG A 145 1.60 -6.33 -7.03
N VAL A 146 2.37 -7.06 -6.24
CA VAL A 146 3.67 -7.61 -6.57
C VAL A 146 3.55 -9.13 -6.63
N ARG A 147 4.00 -9.75 -7.73
CA ARG A 147 4.05 -11.20 -7.91
C ARG A 147 5.48 -11.66 -8.04
N GLY A 148 5.82 -12.77 -7.38
CA GLY A 148 7.10 -13.45 -7.54
C GLY A 148 7.13 -14.84 -6.95
#